data_AF-A0A9Q3J6E4-F1
#
_entry.id   AF-A0A9Q3J6E4-F1
#
_cell.length_a   1.000
_cell.length_b   1.000
_cell.length_c   1.000
_cell.angle_alpha   90.00
_cell.angle_beta   90.00
_cell.angle_gamma   90.00
#
_symmetry.space_group_name_H-M   'P 1'
#
loop_
_entity.id
_entity.type
_entity.pdbx_description
1 polymer ?
#
loop_
_entity_poly.entity_id
_entity_poly.type
_entity_poly.pdbx_seq_one_letter_code
_entity_poly.pdbx_strand_id
1 'polypeptide(L)'
;MSLHLTYSQENELSALLYDHREAFASDKEPLGAIIGHEVDIILNIERPYPPLLRIPAYPASPKSIEALEIHIKELLDLGVIRKVFHDEEVEITTPVIVAWHN
;
A
#
# COMPACT_ATOMS: atom_id res chain seq x y z
N MET A 1 13.52 10.94 40.22
CA MET A 1 14.43 10.06 39.45
C MET A 1 14.48 10.60 38.03
N SER A 2 15.65 10.97 37.55
CA SER A 2 15.84 11.46 36.19
C SER A 2 15.77 10.28 35.22
N LEU A 3 14.84 10.32 34.25
CA LEU A 3 14.61 9.30 33.23
C LEU A 3 15.58 9.48 32.04
N HIS A 4 16.87 9.64 32.32
CA HIS A 4 17.88 9.80 31.28
C HIS A 4 18.74 8.54 31.20
N LEU A 5 18.92 8.04 29.98
CA LEU A 5 19.83 6.94 29.69
C LEU A 5 21.26 7.40 29.98
N THR A 6 22.09 6.47 30.44
CA THR A 6 23.53 6.71 30.50
C THR A 6 24.11 6.65 29.09
N TYR A 7 25.26 7.30 28.88
CA TYR A 7 25.96 7.28 27.59
C TYR A 7 26.23 5.86 27.06
N SER A 8 26.52 4.91 27.96
CA SER A 8 26.71 3.50 27.58
C SER A 8 25.43 2.87 27.03
N GLN A 9 24.30 3.15 27.68
CA GLN A 9 23.00 2.62 27.28
C GLN A 9 22.51 3.24 25.96
N GLU A 10 22.81 4.52 25.72
CA GLU A 10 22.51 5.17 24.44
C GLU A 10 23.29 4.52 23.30
N ASN A 11 24.58 4.22 23.51
CA ASN A 11 25.40 3.53 22.51
C ASN A 11 24.94 2.09 22.26
N GLU A 12 24.60 1.34 23.32
CA GLU A 12 24.05 -0.01 23.18
C GLU A 12 22.72 0.00 22.42
N LEU A 13 21.83 0.94 22.75
CA LEU A 13 20.55 1.10 22.05
C LEU A 13 20.77 1.45 20.58
N SER A 14 21.67 2.38 20.30
CA SER A 14 22.00 2.78 18.92
C SER A 14 22.54 1.61 18.10
N ALA A 15 23.46 0.82 18.67
CA ALA A 15 23.98 -0.38 18.03
C ALA A 15 22.86 -1.39 17.75
N LEU A 16 21.99 -1.64 18.73
CA LEU A 16 20.87 -2.57 18.59
C LEU A 16 19.88 -2.13 17.50
N LEU A 17 19.53 -0.85 17.44
CA LEU A 17 18.65 -0.30 16.41
C LEU A 17 19.28 -0.37 15.02
N TYR A 18 20.60 -0.15 14.93
CA TYR A 18 21.33 -0.23 13.67
C TYR A 18 21.43 -1.67 13.15
N ASP A 19 21.67 -2.63 14.05
CA ASP A 19 21.74 -4.07 13.74
C ASP A 19 20.38 -4.60 13.26
N HIS A 20 19.28 -4.05 13.78
CA HIS A 20 17.91 -4.42 13.41
C HIS A 20 17.20 -3.40 12.52
N ARG A 21 17.94 -2.53 11.82
CA ARG A 21 17.36 -1.44 11.02
C ARG A 21 16.33 -1.90 9.98
N GLU A 22 16.48 -3.11 9.45
CA GLU A 22 15.60 -3.71 8.44
C GLU A 22 14.23 -4.12 9.02
N ALA A 23 14.10 -4.22 10.35
CA ALA A 23 12.82 -4.45 11.00
C ALA A 23 11.96 -3.17 11.10
N PHE A 24 12.51 -2.01 10.76
CA PHE A 24 11.82 -0.72 10.82
C PHE A 24 11.54 -0.21 9.40
N ALA A 25 10.37 0.39 9.21
CA ALA A 25 10.06 1.08 7.97
C ALA A 25 11.01 2.27 7.76
N SER A 26 11.44 2.48 6.52
CA SER A 26 12.25 3.64 6.13
C SER A 26 11.60 4.37 4.96
N ASP A 27 12.06 5.57 4.64
CA ASP A 27 11.57 6.32 3.47
C ASP A 27 11.79 5.57 2.15
N LYS A 28 12.77 4.66 2.11
CA LYS A 28 13.12 3.85 0.92
C LYS A 28 12.38 2.52 0.88
N GLU A 29 12.10 1.95 2.06
CA GLU A 29 11.39 0.67 2.24
C GLU A 29 10.30 0.88 3.29
N PRO A 30 9.22 1.61 2.93
CA PRO A 30 8.18 1.99 3.90
C PRO A 30 7.23 0.83 4.22
N LEU A 31 7.23 -0.23 3.40
CA LEU A 31 6.35 -1.37 3.51
C LEU A 31 7.16 -2.66 3.48
N GLY A 32 6.94 -3.53 4.48
CA GLY A 32 7.45 -4.88 4.47
C GLY A 32 6.58 -5.77 3.59
N ALA A 33 7.08 -6.20 2.44
CA ALA A 33 6.45 -7.26 1.65
C ALA A 33 6.94 -8.62 2.17
N ILE A 34 6.15 -9.28 3.01
CA ILE A 34 6.48 -10.62 3.49
C ILE A 34 6.12 -11.63 2.41
N ILE A 35 7.13 -12.15 1.72
CA ILE A 35 6.99 -13.19 0.70
C ILE A 35 6.35 -14.44 1.32
N GLY A 36 5.35 -15.05 0.66
CA GLY A 36 4.69 -16.26 1.13
C GLY A 36 3.43 -16.04 1.99
N HIS A 37 2.99 -14.78 2.14
CA HIS A 37 1.75 -14.40 2.81
C HIS A 37 0.73 -13.79 1.84
N GLU A 38 0.79 -14.18 0.58
CA GLU A 38 -0.20 -13.80 -0.43
C GLU A 38 -1.59 -14.33 -0.02
N VAL A 39 -2.62 -13.50 -0.20
CA VAL A 39 -3.99 -13.85 0.18
C VAL A 39 -4.78 -14.21 -1.07
N ASP A 40 -5.17 -15.47 -1.17
CA ASP A 40 -6.10 -15.94 -2.21
C ASP A 40 -7.55 -15.68 -1.78
N ILE A 41 -8.20 -14.71 -2.42
CA ILE A 41 -9.61 -14.41 -2.18
C ILE A 41 -10.49 -15.14 -3.22
N ILE A 42 -11.02 -16.31 -2.85
CA ILE A 42 -11.88 -17.07 -3.76
C ILE A 42 -13.32 -16.56 -3.67
N LEU A 43 -13.89 -16.18 -4.81
CA LEU A 43 -15.31 -15.82 -4.89
C LEU A 43 -16.20 -17.06 -4.99
N ASN A 44 -17.38 -16.98 -4.39
CA ASN A 44 -18.43 -18.00 -4.49
C ASN A 44 -19.30 -17.87 -5.74
N ILE A 45 -18.95 -16.95 -6.65
CA ILE A 45 -19.65 -16.69 -7.90
C ILE A 45 -18.65 -16.67 -9.05
N GLU A 46 -19.09 -17.14 -10.21
CA GLU A 46 -18.32 -17.09 -11.45
C GLU A 46 -18.78 -15.91 -12.32
N ARG A 47 -17.95 -15.54 -13.30
CA ARG A 47 -18.30 -14.50 -14.28
C ARG A 47 -19.51 -14.94 -15.12
N PRO A 48 -20.32 -14.00 -15.64
CA PRO A 48 -20.18 -12.54 -15.54
C PRO A 48 -20.62 -12.02 -14.16
N TYR A 49 -19.82 -11.10 -13.59
CA TYR A 49 -20.12 -10.51 -12.30
C TYR A 49 -21.37 -9.61 -12.34
N PRO A 50 -22.12 -9.48 -11.22
CA PRO A 50 -23.30 -8.63 -11.17
C PRO A 50 -23.01 -7.20 -11.62
N PRO A 51 -23.88 -6.58 -12.45
CA PRO A 51 -23.71 -5.18 -12.87
C PRO A 51 -23.60 -4.20 -11.71
N LEU A 52 -24.17 -4.54 -10.55
CA LEU A 52 -24.08 -3.79 -9.30
C LEU A 52 -22.64 -3.54 -8.82
N LEU A 53 -21.67 -4.37 -9.24
CA LEU A 53 -20.26 -4.14 -8.92
C LEU A 53 -19.60 -3.06 -9.80
N ARG A 54 -20.26 -2.66 -10.89
CA ARG A 54 -19.80 -1.56 -11.77
C ARG A 54 -20.32 -0.23 -11.25
N ILE A 55 -19.74 0.23 -10.15
CA ILE A 55 -20.12 1.49 -9.51
C ILE A 55 -19.17 2.59 -10.01
N PRO A 56 -19.68 3.73 -10.54
CA PRO A 56 -18.83 4.85 -10.90
C PRO A 56 -18.18 5.44 -9.64
N ALA A 57 -16.98 6.00 -9.79
CA ALA A 57 -16.34 6.73 -8.71
C ALA A 57 -17.21 7.89 -8.24
N TYR A 58 -17.32 8.07 -6.93
CA TYR A 58 -18.00 9.24 -6.36
C TYR A 58 -17.23 10.52 -6.69
N PRO A 59 -17.92 11.63 -6.98
CA PRO A 59 -17.25 12.90 -7.23
C PRO A 59 -16.49 13.36 -5.98
N ALA A 60 -15.23 13.75 -6.16
CA ALA A 60 -14.39 14.32 -5.11
C ALA A 60 -14.16 15.82 -5.34
N SER A 61 -13.88 16.57 -4.27
CA SER A 61 -13.54 17.99 -4.40
C SER A 61 -12.17 18.16 -5.10
N PRO A 62 -11.90 19.27 -5.81
CA PRO A 62 -10.61 19.50 -6.46
C PRO A 62 -9.42 19.33 -5.51
N LYS A 63 -9.53 19.90 -4.30
CA LYS A 63 -8.51 19.76 -3.24
C LYS A 63 -8.31 18.30 -2.81
N SER A 64 -9.39 17.53 -2.75
CA SER A 64 -9.32 16.10 -2.42
C SER A 64 -8.64 15.31 -3.54
N ILE A 65 -8.90 15.64 -4.81
CA ILE A 65 -8.27 14.99 -5.96
C ILE A 65 -6.76 15.23 -5.93
N GLU A 66 -6.32 16.48 -5.77
CA GLU A 66 -4.89 16.83 -5.69
C GLU A 66 -4.17 16.06 -4.57
N ALA A 67 -4.79 15.93 -3.40
CA ALA A 67 -4.21 15.15 -2.29
C ALA A 67 -4.17 13.65 -2.60
N LEU A 68 -5.21 13.11 -3.23
CA LEU A 68 -5.28 11.71 -3.63
C LEU A 68 -4.24 11.37 -4.69
N GLU A 69 -3.99 12.26 -5.65
CA GLU A 69 -2.98 12.04 -6.70
C GLU A 69 -1.58 11.83 -6.14
N ILE A 70 -1.20 12.54 -5.07
CA ILE A 70 0.08 12.37 -4.38
C ILE A 70 0.19 10.94 -3.83
N HIS A 71 -0.81 10.50 -3.08
CA HIS A 71 -0.79 9.17 -2.46
C HIS A 71 -0.93 8.03 -3.46
N ILE A 72 -1.72 8.21 -4.51
CA ILE A 72 -1.82 7.23 -5.61
C ILE A 72 -0.45 7.06 -6.28
N LYS A 73 0.28 8.15 -6.51
CA LYS A 73 1.62 8.08 -7.08
C LYS A 73 2.59 7.31 -6.18
N GLU A 74 2.59 7.59 -4.88
CA GLU A 74 3.41 6.86 -3.90
C GLU A 74 3.13 5.35 -3.94
N LEU A 75 1.85 4.97 -3.95
CA LEU A 75 1.45 3.55 -3.99
C LEU A 75 1.79 2.86 -5.31
N LEU A 76 1.78 3.59 -6.45
CA LEU A 76 2.25 3.09 -7.74
C LEU A 76 3.76 2.86 -7.73
N ASP A 77 4.53 3.82 -7.22
CA ASP A 77 6.00 3.74 -7.15
C ASP A 77 6.45 2.60 -6.21
N LEU A 78 5.67 2.32 -5.16
CA LEU A 78 5.88 1.19 -4.24
C LEU A 78 5.37 -0.15 -4.78
N GLY A 79 4.70 -0.19 -5.93
CA GLY A 79 4.16 -1.41 -6.52
C GLY A 79 2.99 -2.03 -5.73
N VAL A 80 2.38 -1.28 -4.82
CA VAL A 80 1.21 -1.71 -4.03
C VAL A 80 -0.04 -1.79 -4.90
N ILE A 81 -0.15 -0.86 -5.85
CA ILE A 81 -1.22 -0.78 -6.84
C ILE A 81 -0.60 -0.71 -8.23
N ARG A 82 -1.38 -1.06 -9.25
CA ARG A 82 -1.00 -0.88 -10.65
C ARG A 82 -2.17 -0.35 -11.48
N LYS A 83 -1.83 0.30 -12.60
CA LYS A 83 -2.81 0.69 -13.61
C LYS A 83 -3.27 -0.57 -14.37
N VAL A 84 -4.58 -0.65 -14.63
CA VAL A 84 -5.22 -1.67 -15.46
C VAL A 84 -5.95 -1.01 -16.61
N PHE A 85 -6.01 -1.69 -17.76
CA PHE A 85 -6.83 -1.21 -18.88
C PHE A 85 -8.31 -1.55 -18.68
N HIS A 86 -9.20 -0.82 -19.36
CA HIS A 86 -10.65 -1.02 -19.25
C HIS A 86 -11.09 -2.45 -19.60
N ASP A 87 -10.44 -3.07 -20.59
CA ASP A 87 -10.74 -4.42 -21.06
C ASP A 87 -9.83 -5.50 -20.45
N GLU A 88 -8.94 -5.12 -19.52
CA GLU A 88 -8.05 -6.07 -18.87
C GLU A 88 -8.84 -6.89 -17.85
N GLU A 89 -8.91 -8.20 -18.08
CA GLU A 89 -9.49 -9.11 -17.12
C GLU A 89 -8.54 -9.31 -15.94
N VAL A 90 -8.89 -8.71 -14.81
CA VAL A 90 -8.21 -8.93 -13.53
C VAL A 90 -9.04 -9.83 -12.63
N GLU A 91 -8.35 -10.62 -11.80
CA GLU A 91 -9.00 -11.30 -10.69
C GLU A 91 -9.43 -10.25 -9.66
N ILE A 92 -10.61 -10.44 -9.05
CA ILE A 92 -11.14 -9.51 -8.03
C ILE A 92 -10.17 -9.38 -6.83
N THR A 93 -9.33 -10.38 -6.63
CA THR A 93 -8.30 -10.47 -5.58
C THR A 93 -7.13 -9.52 -5.80
N THR A 94 -6.94 -9.03 -7.03
CA THR A 94 -5.79 -8.21 -7.38
C THR A 94 -6.07 -6.76 -6.94
N PRO A 95 -5.24 -6.15 -6.08
CA PRO A 95 -5.37 -4.73 -5.77
C PRO A 95 -5.07 -3.90 -7.02
N VAL A 96 -6.11 -3.29 -7.59
CA VAL A 96 -6.03 -2.52 -8.84
C VAL A 96 -6.63 -1.14 -8.65
N ILE A 97 -6.02 -0.13 -9.25
CA ILE A 97 -6.71 1.14 -9.52
C ILE A 97 -7.19 1.10 -10.96
N VAL A 98 -8.51 1.04 -11.13
CA VAL A 98 -9.15 1.26 -12.43
C VAL A 98 -9.19 2.76 -12.67
N ALA A 99 -8.19 3.28 -13.38
CA ALA A 99 -8.23 4.66 -13.84
C ALA A 99 -9.26 4.75 -14.98
N TRP A 100 -10.42 5.36 -14.70
CA TRP A 100 -11.29 5.85 -15.77
C TRP A 100 -10.72 7.21 -16.22
N HIS A 101 -10.52 7.34 -17.53
CA HIS A 101 -10.07 8.49 -18.33
C HIS A 101 -8.63 8.39 -18.88
N ASN A 102 -8.57 8.37 -20.21
CA ASN A 102 -7.52 9.02 -20.99
C ASN A 102 -7.78 10.52 -21.00
#